data_AF-A0A9C9K046-F1
#
_entry.id   AF-A0A9C9K046-F1
#
_cell.length_a   1.000
_cell.length_b   1.000
_cell.length_c   1.000
_cell.angle_alpha   90.00
_cell.angle_beta   90.00
_cell.angle_gamma   90.00
#
_symmetry.space_group_name_H-M   'P 1'
#
loop_
_entity.id
_entity.type
_entity.pdbx_description
1 polymer ?
#
loop_
_entity_poly.entity_id
_entity_poly.type
_entity_poly.pdbx_seq_one_letter_code
_entity_poly.pdbx_strand_id
1 'polypeptide(L)'
;MEKKMKKIILLFFCTTLAIAADYNKIPLLKWAGPPGSEPETYEEWITAHPMREPSYIRDRVVYGDGRAGTVALFTEQNIAQSIAEEITQLTNNLASEGYTVLSYQIDGGSPEDLRNFLQGLYASDSIEGALFIGDIPVAWFEIADDFNQYGYTDFPCELFFMDLDGTWLDTMNTGNGKYDGHQGELSPEIYIGRLYPANLGDDTLLLQNYFKKDNAFRHDTLLLTQRALVFVDDDWIPWANQWADDVALLYPDTMNYWDAETTRASVYRTKLDTTQAWVSVFAHSWPGGHQFAYNSGSSHDYYYASEYTAQNPPTNFYNFFACSFSRYTESSNCGGSRAIFNQDYGLCSIGSTKTGSMLDFEYFYNWLGSGTNLGKAFKEWFTHIVQDGVTFDELCWHYGMTLLGDCFLIPKGHNTAVKESESENPASAPFTLLKNPIPDLIQLNLRIDNITEVKITVFDCTGRAHIFSTYTLNAGENRISIKESGKLPAGIYFLKVDIGNRTATRKIVKL
;
A
#
# COMPACT_ATOMS: atom_id res chain seq x y z
N MET A 1 11.78 -61.95 -15.12
CA MET A 1 10.40 -61.43 -15.09
C MET A 1 10.38 -60.28 -14.07
N GLU A 2 10.84 -59.11 -14.50
CA GLU A 2 10.98 -57.91 -13.67
C GLU A 2 9.65 -57.18 -13.56
N LYS A 3 9.18 -56.93 -12.34
CA LYS A 3 7.95 -56.20 -12.06
C LYS A 3 8.33 -54.73 -11.79
N LYS A 4 8.22 -53.88 -12.82
CA LYS A 4 8.36 -52.41 -12.69
C LYS A 4 7.24 -51.86 -11.80
N MET A 5 7.59 -51.35 -10.63
CA MET A 5 6.70 -50.59 -9.75
C MET A 5 6.65 -49.14 -10.25
N LYS A 6 5.50 -48.71 -10.77
CA LYS A 6 5.25 -47.31 -11.14
C LYS A 6 5.20 -46.47 -9.85
N LYS A 7 6.12 -45.51 -9.70
CA LYS A 7 6.02 -44.45 -8.70
C LYS A 7 4.98 -43.43 -9.17
N ILE A 8 3.87 -43.34 -8.45
CA ILE A 8 2.92 -42.22 -8.55
C ILE A 8 3.58 -41.06 -7.80
N ILE A 9 3.93 -40.00 -8.53
CA ILE A 9 4.36 -38.74 -7.95
C ILE A 9 3.09 -37.99 -7.57
N LEU A 10 2.81 -37.93 -6.28
CA LEU A 10 1.76 -37.08 -5.72
C LEU A 10 2.41 -35.72 -5.42
N LEU A 11 2.21 -34.74 -6.31
CA LEU A 11 2.54 -33.35 -6.03
C LEU A 11 1.55 -32.84 -4.99
N PHE A 12 2.00 -32.64 -3.75
CA PHE A 12 1.25 -31.85 -2.78
C PHE A 12 1.52 -30.37 -3.08
N PHE A 13 0.55 -29.69 -3.69
CA PHE A 13 0.46 -28.23 -3.61
C PHE A 13 0.13 -27.90 -2.15
N CYS A 14 1.10 -27.32 -1.44
CA CYS A 14 0.89 -26.75 -0.12
C CYS A 14 0.48 -25.29 -0.35
N THR A 15 -0.82 -25.05 -0.50
CA THR A 15 -1.39 -23.71 -0.42
C THR A 15 -1.25 -23.25 1.03
N THR A 16 -0.52 -22.17 1.24
CA THR A 16 -0.63 -21.38 2.47
C THR A 16 -2.05 -20.83 2.50
N LEU A 17 -2.90 -21.37 3.35
CA LEU A 17 -4.16 -20.73 3.71
C LEU A 17 -3.80 -19.54 4.62
N ALA A 18 -3.44 -18.43 3.99
CA ALA A 18 -3.85 -17.14 4.55
C ALA A 18 -5.38 -17.15 4.51
N ILE A 19 -6.00 -16.92 5.66
CA ILE A 19 -7.45 -16.81 5.71
C ILE A 19 -7.72 -15.41 5.14
N ALA A 20 -8.04 -15.34 3.85
CA ALA A 20 -8.58 -14.14 3.24
C ALA A 20 -9.69 -13.58 4.14
N ALA A 21 -9.75 -12.27 4.32
CA ALA A 21 -10.81 -11.66 5.10
C ALA A 21 -12.17 -12.19 4.64
N ASP A 22 -12.95 -12.74 5.57
CA ASP A 22 -14.35 -13.02 5.29
C ASP A 22 -15.06 -11.67 5.26
N TYR A 23 -15.14 -11.06 4.07
CA TYR A 23 -15.69 -9.72 3.83
C TYR A 23 -17.07 -9.53 4.49
N ASN A 24 -17.86 -10.59 4.60
CA ASN A 24 -19.19 -10.58 5.23
C ASN A 24 -19.16 -10.39 6.76
N LYS A 25 -17.99 -10.55 7.39
CA LYS A 25 -17.83 -10.39 8.84
C LYS A 25 -17.32 -9.01 9.24
N ILE A 26 -16.65 -8.30 8.33
CA ILE A 26 -16.09 -6.98 8.62
C ILE A 26 -17.21 -5.94 8.48
N PRO A 27 -17.51 -5.14 9.53
CA PRO A 27 -18.52 -4.10 9.43
C PRO A 27 -18.24 -3.16 8.27
N LEU A 28 -19.25 -2.93 7.44
CA LEU A 28 -19.16 -2.02 6.31
C LEU A 28 -18.92 -0.60 6.82
N LEU A 29 -17.95 0.08 6.20
CA LEU A 29 -17.79 1.51 6.36
C LEU A 29 -19.06 2.24 5.88
N LYS A 30 -19.33 3.42 6.47
CA LYS A 30 -20.52 4.23 6.21
C LYS A 30 -20.13 5.67 5.93
N TRP A 31 -20.96 6.33 5.12
CA TRP A 31 -20.88 7.77 4.91
C TRP A 31 -21.19 8.51 6.21
N ALA A 32 -20.20 9.22 6.72
CA ALA A 32 -20.31 9.97 7.98
C ALA A 32 -20.43 11.49 7.78
N GLY A 33 -20.68 11.94 6.55
CA GLY A 33 -20.84 13.34 6.22
C GLY A 33 -22.07 13.98 6.89
N PRO A 34 -22.14 15.33 6.93
CA PRO A 34 -23.31 16.06 7.41
C PRO A 34 -24.62 15.51 6.80
N PRO A 35 -25.74 15.48 7.56
CA PRO A 35 -27.01 14.97 7.03
C PRO A 35 -27.41 15.66 5.73
N GLY A 36 -27.68 14.86 4.69
CA GLY A 36 -28.04 15.34 3.35
C GLY A 36 -26.87 15.79 2.48
N SER A 37 -25.61 15.61 2.92
CA SER A 37 -24.44 15.72 2.04
C SER A 37 -24.20 14.40 1.31
N GLU A 38 -23.77 14.53 0.07
CA GLU A 38 -23.43 13.44 -0.84
C GLU A 38 -22.07 13.77 -1.50
N PRO A 39 -21.33 12.77 -2.00
CA PRO A 39 -20.11 13.01 -2.75
C PRO A 39 -20.41 13.71 -4.08
N GLU A 40 -19.45 14.47 -4.59
CA GLU A 40 -19.54 15.11 -5.91
C GLU A 40 -19.64 14.05 -7.01
N THR A 41 -20.57 14.23 -7.95
CA THR A 41 -20.85 13.25 -9.01
C THR A 41 -19.91 13.38 -10.20
N TYR A 42 -19.89 12.35 -11.06
CA TYR A 42 -19.19 12.43 -12.34
C TYR A 42 -19.65 13.61 -13.21
N GLU A 43 -20.95 13.89 -13.25
CA GLU A 43 -21.52 14.97 -14.06
C GLU A 43 -21.07 16.35 -13.56
N GLU A 44 -20.96 16.53 -12.25
CA GLU A 44 -20.40 17.74 -11.64
C GLU A 44 -18.92 17.89 -11.99
N TRP A 45 -18.15 16.81 -11.85
CA TRP A 45 -16.72 16.77 -12.19
C TRP A 45 -16.45 17.13 -13.65
N ILE A 46 -17.13 16.47 -14.61
CA ILE A 46 -16.89 16.68 -16.04
C ILE A 46 -17.38 18.06 -16.52
N THR A 47 -18.33 18.67 -15.80
CA THR A 47 -18.75 20.05 -16.04
C THR A 47 -17.65 21.04 -15.67
N ALA A 48 -16.94 20.79 -14.57
CA ALA A 48 -15.79 21.59 -14.13
C ALA A 48 -14.52 21.29 -14.94
N HIS A 49 -14.37 20.06 -15.46
CA HIS A 49 -13.20 19.58 -16.18
C HIS A 49 -13.59 19.07 -17.58
N PRO A 50 -14.00 19.97 -18.50
CA PRO A 50 -14.47 19.57 -19.81
C PRO A 50 -13.35 18.88 -20.61
N MET A 51 -13.71 17.85 -21.38
CA MET A 51 -12.78 17.15 -22.26
C MET A 51 -12.13 18.11 -23.26
N ARG A 52 -10.81 17.98 -23.40
CA ARG A 52 -9.96 18.73 -24.34
C ARG A 52 -9.18 17.72 -25.19
N GLU A 53 -8.70 18.16 -26.35
CA GLU A 53 -7.87 17.31 -27.21
C GLU A 53 -6.61 16.85 -26.46
N PRO A 54 -6.21 15.58 -26.58
CA PRO A 54 -5.02 15.08 -25.90
C PRO A 54 -3.74 15.69 -26.47
N SER A 55 -2.83 16.07 -25.57
CA SER A 55 -1.49 16.59 -25.88
C SER A 55 -0.46 15.91 -24.99
N TYR A 56 0.51 15.23 -25.61
CA TYR A 56 1.58 14.51 -24.92
C TYR A 56 2.93 15.04 -25.41
N ILE A 57 3.62 15.85 -24.60
CA ILE A 57 4.93 16.41 -24.94
C ILE A 57 5.97 15.73 -24.06
N ARG A 58 6.92 14.99 -24.67
CA ARG A 58 8.05 14.46 -23.91
C ARG A 58 8.97 15.60 -23.49
N ASP A 59 9.08 15.84 -22.19
CA ASP A 59 9.96 16.85 -21.61
C ASP A 59 11.41 16.36 -21.63
N ARG A 60 11.67 15.22 -20.98
CA ARG A 60 13.01 14.64 -20.88
C ARG A 60 13.00 13.14 -20.62
N VAL A 61 14.16 12.53 -20.85
CA VAL A 61 14.50 11.19 -20.38
C VAL A 61 15.75 11.30 -19.52
N VAL A 62 15.69 10.80 -18.29
CA VAL A 62 16.85 10.73 -17.38
C VAL A 62 17.15 9.27 -17.13
N TYR A 63 18.35 8.83 -17.52
CA TYR A 63 18.75 7.43 -17.39
C TYR A 63 19.33 7.16 -16.00
N GLY A 64 18.80 6.14 -15.34
CA GLY A 64 19.38 5.56 -14.14
C GLY A 64 20.54 4.61 -14.46
N ASP A 65 21.07 3.96 -13.43
CA ASP A 65 22.16 2.99 -13.56
C ASP A 65 21.70 1.55 -13.83
N GLY A 66 20.39 1.34 -13.99
CA GLY A 66 19.78 0.04 -14.34
C GLY A 66 19.59 -0.90 -13.15
N ARG A 67 19.79 -0.44 -11.91
CA ARG A 67 19.47 -1.22 -10.70
C ARG A 67 17.97 -1.25 -10.37
N ALA A 68 17.18 -0.34 -10.94
CA ALA A 68 15.72 -0.31 -10.86
C ALA A 68 15.10 -0.28 -12.28
N GLY A 69 13.77 -0.27 -12.35
CA GLY A 69 13.02 -0.30 -13.63
C GLY A 69 12.94 1.05 -14.34
N THR A 70 11.98 1.16 -15.27
CA THR A 70 11.61 2.42 -15.92
C THR A 70 10.34 2.96 -15.26
N VAL A 71 10.25 4.27 -15.03
CA VAL A 71 9.04 4.93 -14.49
C VAL A 71 8.71 6.17 -15.30
N ALA A 72 7.44 6.60 -15.26
CA ALA A 72 7.01 7.81 -15.96
C ALA A 72 6.49 8.90 -15.01
N LEU A 73 6.75 10.16 -15.35
CA LEU A 73 6.16 11.34 -14.70
C LEU A 73 5.27 12.05 -15.71
N PHE A 74 4.02 12.30 -15.34
CA PHE A 74 3.05 13.03 -16.16
C PHE A 74 2.66 14.30 -15.44
N THR A 75 3.08 15.44 -15.97
CA THR A 75 2.82 16.76 -15.39
C THR A 75 1.83 17.53 -16.25
N GLU A 76 0.79 18.10 -15.65
CA GLU A 76 -0.15 18.96 -16.37
C GLU A 76 0.60 20.14 -17.04
N GLN A 77 0.34 20.37 -18.32
CA GLN A 77 1.06 21.35 -19.14
C GLN A 77 1.00 22.77 -18.58
N ASN A 78 -0.14 23.19 -18.01
CA ASN A 78 -0.32 24.57 -17.52
C ASN A 78 0.55 24.90 -16.31
N ILE A 79 0.89 23.90 -15.49
CA ILE A 79 1.73 24.06 -14.31
C ILE A 79 3.19 23.68 -14.56
N ALA A 80 3.47 22.90 -15.62
CA ALA A 80 4.78 22.30 -15.86
C ALA A 80 5.94 23.31 -15.86
N GLN A 81 5.75 24.50 -16.43
CA GLN A 81 6.78 25.54 -16.41
C GLN A 81 7.06 26.06 -15.00
N SER A 82 6.03 26.22 -14.18
CA SER A 82 6.12 26.78 -12.83
C SER A 82 6.78 25.83 -11.82
N ILE A 83 6.79 24.53 -12.11
CA ILE A 83 7.39 23.49 -11.25
C ILE A 83 8.57 22.75 -11.93
N ALA A 84 9.15 23.33 -12.98
CA ALA A 84 10.16 22.67 -13.79
C ALA A 84 11.44 22.32 -13.01
N GLU A 85 11.80 23.12 -12.01
CA GLU A 85 12.95 22.86 -11.14
C GLU A 85 12.69 21.64 -10.25
N GLU A 86 11.49 21.54 -9.68
CA GLU A 86 11.05 20.42 -8.85
C GLU A 86 10.97 19.12 -9.64
N ILE A 87 10.41 19.14 -10.84
CA ILE A 87 10.39 17.97 -11.74
C ILE A 87 11.83 17.55 -12.11
N THR A 88 12.71 18.53 -12.37
CA THR A 88 14.13 18.23 -12.61
C THR A 88 14.77 17.56 -11.40
N GLN A 89 14.51 18.04 -10.20
CA GLN A 89 15.04 17.46 -8.97
C GLN A 89 14.51 16.03 -8.76
N LEU A 90 13.20 15.80 -8.92
CA LEU A 90 12.60 14.47 -8.78
C LEU A 90 13.18 13.47 -9.79
N THR A 91 13.29 13.84 -11.07
CA THR A 91 13.88 12.96 -12.10
C THR A 91 15.33 12.58 -11.76
N ASN A 92 16.12 13.50 -11.22
CA ASN A 92 17.49 13.22 -10.78
C ASN A 92 17.52 12.31 -9.54
N ASN A 93 16.62 12.53 -8.57
CA ASN A 93 16.51 11.68 -7.39
C ASN A 93 16.18 10.24 -7.78
N LEU A 94 15.15 10.03 -8.60
CA LEU A 94 14.74 8.71 -9.09
C LEU A 94 15.86 8.04 -9.91
N ALA A 95 16.57 8.80 -10.76
CA ALA A 95 17.73 8.27 -11.48
C ALA A 95 18.86 7.82 -10.55
N SER A 96 19.12 8.55 -9.46
CA SER A 96 20.09 8.16 -8.44
C SER A 96 19.67 6.91 -7.65
N GLU A 97 18.36 6.67 -7.54
CA GLU A 97 17.76 5.45 -6.99
C GLU A 97 17.78 4.27 -7.98
N GLY A 98 18.23 4.51 -9.21
CA GLY A 98 18.48 3.50 -10.24
C GLY A 98 17.42 3.46 -11.35
N TYR A 99 16.39 4.29 -11.29
CA TYR A 99 15.30 4.32 -12.26
C TYR A 99 15.69 5.02 -13.56
N THR A 100 15.22 4.51 -14.70
CA THR A 100 15.11 5.35 -15.91
C THR A 100 13.78 6.10 -15.85
N VAL A 101 13.81 7.42 -16.01
CA VAL A 101 12.63 8.27 -15.86
C VAL A 101 12.23 8.88 -17.20
N LEU A 102 10.99 8.62 -17.61
CA LEU A 102 10.36 9.25 -18.77
C LEU A 102 9.44 10.38 -18.29
N SER A 103 9.77 11.63 -18.57
CA SER A 103 8.95 12.76 -18.13
C SER A 103 8.19 13.36 -19.32
N TYR A 104 6.89 13.54 -19.14
CA TYR A 104 5.96 14.10 -20.11
C TYR A 104 5.14 15.24 -19.50
N GLN A 105 4.85 16.24 -20.33
CA GLN A 105 3.84 17.24 -20.04
C GLN A 105 2.55 16.87 -20.77
N ILE A 106 1.45 16.71 -20.02
CA ILE A 106 0.16 16.21 -20.51
C ILE A 106 -0.91 17.28 -20.41
N ASP A 107 -1.80 17.31 -21.40
CA ASP A 107 -3.00 18.13 -21.37
C ASP A 107 -4.15 17.44 -22.08
N GLY A 108 -5.37 17.61 -21.56
CA GLY A 108 -6.57 17.02 -22.16
C GLY A 108 -6.54 15.49 -22.27
N GLY A 109 -7.35 14.97 -23.20
CA GLY A 109 -7.55 13.55 -23.43
C GLY A 109 -8.64 12.92 -22.57
N SER A 110 -9.16 11.79 -23.03
CA SER A 110 -10.00 10.92 -22.21
C SER A 110 -9.16 9.99 -21.33
N PRO A 111 -9.76 9.31 -20.33
CA PRO A 111 -9.08 8.23 -19.61
C PRO A 111 -8.52 7.15 -20.55
N GLU A 112 -9.25 6.78 -21.60
CA GLU A 112 -8.79 5.83 -22.61
C GLU A 112 -7.56 6.33 -23.36
N ASP A 113 -7.50 7.61 -23.73
CA ASP A 113 -6.31 8.17 -24.38
C ASP A 113 -5.07 8.01 -23.50
N LEU A 114 -5.20 8.33 -22.21
CA LEU A 114 -4.11 8.20 -21.26
C LEU A 114 -3.73 6.73 -21.01
N ARG A 115 -4.71 5.82 -20.85
CA ARG A 115 -4.45 4.38 -20.70
C ARG A 115 -3.77 3.79 -21.94
N ASN A 116 -4.20 4.19 -23.14
CA ASN A 116 -3.54 3.80 -24.40
C ASN A 116 -2.10 4.32 -24.46
N PHE A 117 -1.83 5.52 -23.95
CA PHE A 117 -0.46 6.04 -23.87
C PHE A 117 0.40 5.23 -22.90
N LEU A 118 -0.13 4.89 -21.71
CA LEU A 118 0.54 4.03 -20.73
C LEU A 118 0.84 2.63 -21.29
N GLN A 119 -0.12 2.01 -21.99
CA GLN A 119 0.09 0.74 -22.71
C GLN A 119 1.25 0.85 -23.71
N GLY A 120 1.32 1.96 -24.44
CA GLY A 120 2.43 2.27 -25.35
C GLY A 120 3.78 2.26 -24.63
N LEU A 121 3.90 3.01 -23.53
CA LEU A 121 5.12 3.06 -22.72
C LEU A 121 5.46 1.72 -22.06
N TYR A 122 4.47 0.97 -21.63
CA TYR A 122 4.67 -0.38 -21.08
C TYR A 122 5.27 -1.31 -22.14
N ALA A 123 4.74 -1.27 -23.37
CA ALA A 123 5.23 -2.08 -24.47
C ALA A 123 6.61 -1.65 -24.99
N SER A 124 6.91 -0.34 -25.06
CA SER A 124 8.18 0.17 -25.61
C SER A 124 9.30 0.28 -24.60
N ASP A 125 9.00 0.67 -23.37
CA ASP A 125 10.00 1.08 -22.37
C ASP A 125 9.92 0.27 -21.07
N SER A 126 8.96 -0.66 -20.97
CA SER A 126 8.74 -1.51 -19.79
C SER A 126 8.60 -0.69 -18.50
N ILE A 127 7.79 0.37 -18.55
CA ILE A 127 7.48 1.16 -17.36
C ILE A 127 6.85 0.25 -16.29
N GLU A 128 7.27 0.39 -15.04
CA GLU A 128 6.68 -0.34 -13.91
C GLU A 128 5.70 0.51 -13.10
N GLY A 129 5.75 1.83 -13.25
CA GLY A 129 4.86 2.76 -12.57
C GLY A 129 4.92 4.18 -13.10
N ALA A 130 3.96 5.00 -12.66
CA ALA A 130 3.83 6.39 -13.05
C ALA A 130 3.28 7.30 -11.95
N LEU A 131 3.67 8.57 -11.98
CA LEU A 131 3.16 9.62 -11.10
C LEU A 131 2.42 10.67 -11.93
N PHE A 132 1.15 10.89 -11.60
CA PHE A 132 0.30 11.93 -12.18
C PHE A 132 0.36 13.20 -11.34
N ILE A 133 0.63 14.34 -11.96
CA ILE A 133 0.92 15.61 -11.29
C ILE A 133 0.04 16.71 -11.92
N GLY A 134 -0.91 17.24 -11.16
CA GLY A 134 -1.88 18.23 -11.62
C GLY A 134 -3.17 17.61 -12.17
N ASP A 135 -3.90 18.39 -12.97
CA ASP A 135 -5.15 17.97 -13.60
C ASP A 135 -4.89 17.00 -14.77
N ILE A 136 -4.75 15.72 -14.42
CA ILE A 136 -4.53 14.59 -15.33
C ILE A 136 -5.84 13.79 -15.43
N PRO A 137 -6.24 13.26 -16.62
CA PRO A 137 -7.47 12.51 -16.81
C PRO A 137 -7.81 11.51 -15.68
N VAL A 138 -9.11 11.42 -15.38
CA VAL A 138 -9.65 10.62 -14.28
C VAL A 138 -10.66 9.62 -14.84
N ALA A 139 -10.40 8.33 -14.65
CA ALA A 139 -11.37 7.28 -14.95
C ALA A 139 -12.42 7.19 -13.85
N TRP A 140 -13.68 6.95 -14.23
CA TRP A 140 -14.80 6.79 -13.30
C TRP A 140 -15.40 5.40 -13.44
N PHE A 141 -15.81 4.83 -12.31
CA PHE A 141 -16.53 3.55 -12.26
C PHE A 141 -17.90 3.75 -11.60
N GLU A 142 -18.91 2.99 -12.01
CA GLU A 142 -20.26 3.03 -11.45
C GLU A 142 -20.76 1.64 -11.03
N ILE A 143 -21.52 1.61 -9.94
CA ILE A 143 -22.15 0.41 -9.39
C ILE A 143 -23.63 0.71 -9.18
N ALA A 144 -24.51 -0.16 -9.66
CA ALA A 144 -25.97 0.05 -9.61
C ALA A 144 -26.53 -0.06 -8.18
N ASP A 145 -25.98 -0.96 -7.37
CA ASP A 145 -26.39 -1.20 -5.99
C ASP A 145 -25.19 -1.62 -5.12
N ASP A 146 -24.40 -0.63 -4.70
CA ASP A 146 -23.16 -0.81 -3.93
C ASP A 146 -23.44 -1.61 -2.63
N PHE A 147 -22.68 -2.69 -2.43
CA PHE A 147 -22.89 -3.66 -1.35
C PHE A 147 -24.30 -4.29 -1.29
N ASN A 148 -25.10 -4.23 -2.37
CA ASN A 148 -26.52 -4.63 -2.39
C ASN A 148 -27.36 -3.93 -1.31
N GLN A 149 -26.95 -2.74 -0.88
CA GLN A 149 -27.56 -2.04 0.26
C GLN A 149 -27.56 -0.51 0.09
N TYR A 150 -26.53 0.06 -0.53
CA TYR A 150 -26.36 1.52 -0.60
C TYR A 150 -26.88 2.13 -1.91
N GLY A 151 -27.35 1.32 -2.85
CA GLY A 151 -27.86 1.82 -4.13
C GLY A 151 -26.76 2.30 -5.06
N TYR A 152 -27.12 3.17 -5.99
CA TYR A 152 -26.21 3.65 -7.03
C TYR A 152 -25.05 4.47 -6.45
N THR A 153 -23.84 4.25 -6.97
CA THR A 153 -22.68 5.11 -6.71
C THR A 153 -21.80 5.19 -7.94
N ASP A 154 -21.15 6.34 -8.13
CA ASP A 154 -20.02 6.50 -9.04
C ASP A 154 -18.80 7.08 -8.30
N PHE A 155 -17.59 6.77 -8.80
CA PHE A 155 -16.35 7.16 -8.13
C PHE A 155 -15.13 7.11 -9.05
N PRO A 156 -14.10 7.94 -8.78
CA PRO A 156 -12.79 7.84 -9.42
C PRO A 156 -12.12 6.49 -9.17
N CYS A 157 -11.56 5.88 -10.22
CA CYS A 157 -10.97 4.53 -10.18
C CYS A 157 -9.57 4.54 -10.82
N GLU A 158 -8.51 4.58 -9.98
CA GLU A 158 -7.13 4.55 -10.48
C GLU A 158 -6.69 3.18 -11.00
N LEU A 159 -7.37 2.09 -10.58
CA LEU A 159 -7.09 0.74 -11.06
C LEU A 159 -7.18 0.65 -12.59
N PHE A 160 -8.03 1.46 -13.22
CA PHE A 160 -8.14 1.58 -14.68
C PHE A 160 -6.81 1.93 -15.37
N PHE A 161 -5.96 2.75 -14.73
CA PHE A 161 -4.65 3.13 -15.27
C PHE A 161 -3.54 2.17 -14.85
N MET A 162 -3.78 1.32 -13.85
CA MET A 162 -2.82 0.34 -13.35
C MET A 162 -2.90 -0.99 -14.11
N ASP A 163 -4.12 -1.42 -14.41
CA ASP A 163 -4.42 -2.56 -15.27
C ASP A 163 -4.42 -2.08 -16.74
N LEU A 164 -3.47 -2.57 -17.52
CA LEU A 164 -3.21 -2.14 -18.89
C LEU A 164 -3.71 -3.14 -19.93
N ASP A 165 -3.90 -4.42 -19.61
CA ASP A 165 -4.36 -5.43 -20.58
C ASP A 165 -5.74 -6.05 -20.27
N GLY A 166 -6.36 -5.66 -19.16
CA GLY A 166 -7.75 -5.94 -18.82
C GLY A 166 -8.76 -5.21 -19.69
N THR A 167 -9.97 -5.76 -19.72
CA THR A 167 -11.10 -5.26 -20.49
C THR A 167 -12.07 -4.52 -19.58
N TRP A 168 -12.19 -3.21 -19.80
CA TRP A 168 -13.12 -2.33 -19.10
C TRP A 168 -14.35 -2.07 -19.95
N LEU A 169 -15.53 -2.11 -19.33
CA LEU A 169 -16.83 -2.04 -19.99
C LEU A 169 -17.63 -0.85 -19.46
N ASP A 170 -18.22 -0.08 -20.38
CA ASP A 170 -19.25 0.94 -20.12
C ASP A 170 -20.54 0.44 -20.80
N THR A 171 -21.31 -0.36 -20.06
CA THR A 171 -22.49 -1.08 -20.52
C THR A 171 -23.77 -0.69 -19.80
N MET A 172 -23.72 -0.25 -18.54
CA MET A 172 -24.92 0.07 -17.75
C MET A 172 -25.71 1.23 -18.34
N ASN A 173 -25.00 2.31 -18.68
CA ASN A 173 -25.55 3.51 -19.29
C ASN A 173 -24.78 3.85 -20.56
N THR A 174 -24.70 2.84 -21.44
CA THR A 174 -23.77 2.73 -22.57
C THR A 174 -23.24 4.05 -23.13
N GLY A 175 -21.96 4.31 -22.89
CA GLY A 175 -21.19 5.42 -23.47
C GLY A 175 -21.30 6.72 -22.68
N ASN A 176 -21.58 6.66 -21.38
CA ASN A 176 -21.58 7.82 -20.50
C ASN A 176 -20.16 8.20 -20.00
N GLY A 177 -19.16 7.35 -20.23
CA GLY A 177 -17.79 7.54 -19.77
C GLY A 177 -17.53 7.02 -18.35
N LYS A 178 -18.47 6.27 -17.77
CA LYS A 178 -18.33 5.56 -16.49
C LYS A 178 -18.30 4.07 -16.76
N TYR A 179 -17.25 3.39 -16.29
CA TYR A 179 -17.14 1.95 -16.44
C TYR A 179 -17.98 1.22 -15.38
N ASP A 180 -18.58 0.10 -15.72
CA ASP A 180 -19.38 -0.74 -14.81
C ASP A 180 -19.00 -2.23 -14.88
N GLY A 181 -18.02 -2.57 -15.72
CA GLY A 181 -17.49 -3.92 -15.81
C GLY A 181 -15.97 -3.94 -15.99
N HIS A 182 -15.34 -4.94 -15.38
CA HIS A 182 -13.92 -5.22 -15.51
C HIS A 182 -13.72 -6.74 -15.61
N GLN A 183 -13.10 -7.20 -16.69
CA GLN A 183 -12.96 -8.63 -17.02
C GLN A 183 -11.68 -8.90 -17.83
N GLY A 184 -11.33 -10.18 -18.00
CA GLY A 184 -10.13 -10.59 -18.72
C GLY A 184 -8.97 -10.81 -17.76
N GLU A 185 -7.78 -10.33 -18.11
CA GLU A 185 -6.71 -10.15 -17.14
C GLU A 185 -7.10 -8.99 -16.20
N LEU A 186 -6.95 -9.21 -14.89
CA LEU A 186 -7.45 -8.30 -13.85
C LEU A 186 -6.33 -7.72 -12.98
N SER A 187 -5.13 -8.29 -13.11
CA SER A 187 -3.97 -7.91 -12.31
C SER A 187 -3.35 -6.65 -12.89
N PRO A 188 -3.00 -5.66 -12.05
CA PRO A 188 -2.36 -4.46 -12.56
C PRO A 188 -0.91 -4.68 -13.03
N GLU A 189 -0.58 -4.22 -14.24
CA GLU A 189 0.77 -4.25 -14.81
C GLU A 189 1.68 -3.22 -14.15
N ILE A 190 1.15 -2.01 -13.88
CA ILE A 190 1.90 -0.88 -13.34
C ILE A 190 1.29 -0.35 -12.04
N TYR A 191 2.04 0.48 -11.31
CA TYR A 191 1.52 1.24 -10.17
C TYR A 191 1.40 2.72 -10.46
N ILE A 192 0.36 3.37 -9.92
CA ILE A 192 0.11 4.79 -10.10
C ILE A 192 0.06 5.52 -8.75
N GLY A 193 0.65 6.71 -8.71
CA GLY A 193 0.39 7.71 -7.67
C GLY A 193 -0.16 9.00 -8.28
N ARG A 194 -0.92 9.77 -7.50
CA ARG A 194 -1.51 11.04 -7.94
C ARG A 194 -1.21 12.19 -6.98
N LEU A 195 -0.78 13.32 -7.54
CA LEU A 195 -0.60 14.60 -6.86
C LEU A 195 -1.56 15.61 -7.47
N TYR A 196 -2.69 15.79 -6.80
CA TYR A 196 -3.75 16.70 -7.23
C TYR A 196 -4.21 17.57 -6.05
N PRO A 197 -3.72 18.84 -5.97
CA PRO A 197 -4.07 19.74 -4.87
C PRO A 197 -5.50 20.27 -4.89
N ALA A 198 -6.25 20.10 -5.99
CA ALA A 198 -7.68 20.40 -6.17
C ALA A 198 -8.23 21.53 -5.28
N ASN A 199 -8.02 22.80 -5.66
CA ASN A 199 -8.59 23.96 -4.95
C ASN A 199 -8.25 24.09 -3.44
N LEU A 200 -7.23 23.38 -2.92
CA LEU A 200 -6.76 23.57 -1.54
C LEU A 200 -6.11 24.94 -1.32
N GLY A 201 -5.64 25.56 -2.41
CA GLY A 201 -4.92 26.81 -2.40
C GLY A 201 -4.35 27.07 -3.79
N ASP A 202 -3.15 27.66 -3.84
CA ASP A 202 -2.41 27.80 -5.08
C ASP A 202 -1.71 26.47 -5.40
N ASP A 203 -2.18 25.79 -6.44
CA ASP A 203 -1.68 24.46 -6.84
C ASP A 203 -0.18 24.46 -7.10
N THR A 204 0.37 25.54 -7.68
CA THR A 204 1.82 25.66 -7.92
C THR A 204 2.56 25.68 -6.60
N LEU A 205 2.17 26.54 -5.66
CA LEU A 205 2.84 26.64 -4.35
C LEU A 205 2.71 25.34 -3.54
N LEU A 206 1.56 24.67 -3.60
CA LEU A 206 1.34 23.39 -2.91
C LEU A 206 2.22 22.27 -3.49
N LEU A 207 2.35 22.19 -4.82
CA LEU A 207 3.22 21.21 -5.48
C LEU A 207 4.69 21.52 -5.23
N GLN A 208 5.12 22.79 -5.29
CA GLN A 208 6.48 23.19 -4.95
C GLN A 208 6.83 22.80 -3.51
N ASN A 209 5.92 23.05 -2.56
CA ASN A 209 6.11 22.62 -1.18
C ASN A 209 6.14 21.09 -1.05
N TYR A 210 5.25 20.37 -1.75
CA TYR A 210 5.25 18.92 -1.77
C TYR A 210 6.60 18.35 -2.23
N PHE A 211 7.13 18.80 -3.37
CA PHE A 211 8.42 18.29 -3.89
C PHE A 211 9.61 18.66 -3.00
N LYS A 212 9.56 19.81 -2.32
CA LYS A 212 10.55 20.15 -1.29
C LYS A 212 10.56 19.11 -0.15
N LYS A 213 9.39 18.68 0.32
CA LYS A 213 9.25 17.66 1.37
C LYS A 213 9.68 16.28 0.88
N ASP A 214 9.28 15.90 -0.34
CA ASP A 214 9.72 14.67 -0.99
C ASP A 214 11.24 14.59 -1.07
N ASN A 215 11.88 15.64 -1.60
CA ASN A 215 13.33 15.72 -1.68
C ASN A 215 13.98 15.69 -0.29
N ALA A 216 13.41 16.37 0.70
CA ALA A 216 13.90 16.35 2.07
C ALA A 216 13.86 14.95 2.68
N PHE A 217 12.81 14.18 2.41
CA PHE A 217 12.68 12.79 2.85
C PHE A 217 13.71 11.87 2.18
N ARG A 218 13.88 11.96 0.86
CA ARG A 218 14.86 11.15 0.11
C ARG A 218 16.30 11.36 0.56
N HIS A 219 16.60 12.54 1.09
CA HIS A 219 17.92 12.92 1.62
C HIS A 219 18.02 12.84 3.15
N ASP A 220 17.11 12.12 3.82
CA ASP A 220 17.12 11.87 5.26
C ASP A 220 17.07 13.15 6.13
N THR A 221 16.54 14.25 5.58
CA THR A 221 16.34 15.53 6.29
C THR A 221 14.91 15.74 6.80
N LEU A 222 14.01 14.79 6.50
CA LEU A 222 12.63 14.73 7.01
C LEU A 222 12.36 13.38 7.73
N LEU A 223 13.31 12.94 8.57
CA LEU A 223 13.14 11.72 9.36
C LEU A 223 12.26 11.97 10.58
N LEU A 224 11.28 11.10 10.75
CA LEU A 224 10.41 11.03 11.91
C LEU A 224 10.73 9.79 12.72
N THR A 225 10.25 9.74 13.96
CA THR A 225 10.30 8.53 14.79
C THR A 225 9.70 7.36 14.01
N GLN A 226 10.48 6.29 13.85
CA GLN A 226 10.10 5.07 13.10
C GLN A 226 9.09 4.24 13.89
N ARG A 227 7.87 4.76 13.97
CA ARG A 227 6.72 4.17 14.64
C ARG A 227 5.44 4.44 13.86
N ALA A 228 4.44 3.62 14.11
CA ALA A 228 3.10 3.81 13.56
C ALA A 228 2.08 4.16 14.65
N LEU A 229 1.13 5.04 14.34
CA LEU A 229 -0.12 5.17 15.09
C LEU A 229 -1.17 4.25 14.46
N VAL A 230 -1.78 3.36 15.24
CA VAL A 230 -2.89 2.52 14.81
C VAL A 230 -4.12 2.91 15.63
N PHE A 231 -5.10 3.51 14.97
CA PHE A 231 -6.27 4.12 15.63
C PHE A 231 -7.57 3.53 15.07
N VAL A 232 -8.17 2.60 15.81
CA VAL A 232 -9.28 1.76 15.36
C VAL A 232 -10.56 2.14 16.10
N ASP A 233 -11.57 2.63 15.39
CA ASP A 233 -12.87 2.98 15.98
C ASP A 233 -13.77 1.74 16.22
N ASP A 234 -14.72 1.90 17.14
CA ASP A 234 -15.74 0.96 17.64
C ASP A 234 -15.98 -0.31 16.82
N ASP A 235 -16.45 -0.16 15.58
CA ASP A 235 -16.92 -1.27 14.75
C ASP A 235 -15.84 -2.33 14.50
N TRP A 236 -14.57 -1.92 14.47
CA TRP A 236 -13.47 -2.80 14.09
C TRP A 236 -12.56 -3.22 15.24
N ILE A 237 -12.94 -2.94 16.50
CA ILE A 237 -12.24 -3.41 17.69
C ILE A 237 -11.90 -4.91 17.64
N PRO A 238 -12.76 -5.83 17.16
CA PRO A 238 -12.42 -7.25 17.07
C PRO A 238 -11.20 -7.56 16.20
N TRP A 239 -10.86 -6.72 15.22
CA TRP A 239 -9.70 -6.87 14.34
C TRP A 239 -8.50 -6.00 14.73
N ALA A 240 -8.65 -5.10 15.71
CA ALA A 240 -7.65 -4.10 16.04
C ALA A 240 -6.26 -4.68 16.35
N ASN A 241 -6.19 -5.82 17.04
CA ASN A 241 -4.92 -6.50 17.30
C ASN A 241 -4.27 -7.04 16.01
N GLN A 242 -5.05 -7.70 15.16
CA GLN A 242 -4.55 -8.26 13.90
C GLN A 242 -4.04 -7.14 12.99
N TRP A 243 -4.81 -6.07 12.82
CA TRP A 243 -4.40 -4.96 11.96
C TRP A 243 -3.21 -4.19 12.52
N ALA A 244 -3.08 -4.10 13.85
CA ALA A 244 -1.87 -3.57 14.47
C ALA A 244 -0.65 -4.46 14.20
N ASP A 245 -0.80 -5.80 14.23
CA ASP A 245 0.25 -6.75 13.86
C ASP A 245 0.64 -6.62 12.38
N ASP A 246 -0.34 -6.42 11.49
CA ASP A 246 -0.10 -6.20 10.06
C ASP A 246 0.69 -4.91 9.82
N VAL A 247 0.29 -3.80 10.46
CA VAL A 247 1.05 -2.54 10.42
C VAL A 247 2.47 -2.72 11.01
N ALA A 248 2.61 -3.58 12.02
CA ALA A 248 3.91 -3.86 12.65
C ALA A 248 4.89 -4.62 11.75
N LEU A 249 4.43 -5.20 10.63
CA LEU A 249 5.31 -5.71 9.57
C LEU A 249 6.18 -4.60 8.97
N LEU A 250 5.65 -3.37 8.94
CA LEU A 250 6.37 -2.19 8.51
C LEU A 250 7.11 -1.49 9.65
N TYR A 251 6.40 -1.15 10.73
CA TYR A 251 6.93 -0.45 11.90
C TYR A 251 6.70 -1.24 13.19
N PRO A 252 7.72 -1.92 13.76
CA PRO A 252 7.55 -2.75 14.96
C PRO A 252 7.10 -1.98 16.21
N ASP A 253 7.37 -0.68 16.29
CA ASP A 253 6.87 0.19 17.35
C ASP A 253 5.52 0.79 16.94
N THR A 254 4.43 0.27 17.51
CA THR A 254 3.07 0.72 17.23
C THR A 254 2.41 1.35 18.48
N MET A 255 1.79 2.51 18.29
CA MET A 255 0.94 3.18 19.26
C MET A 255 -0.51 2.82 18.96
N ASN A 256 -1.10 1.92 19.72
CA ASN A 256 -2.40 1.36 19.39
C ASN A 256 -3.53 1.88 20.28
N TYR A 257 -4.65 2.26 19.67
CA TYR A 257 -5.87 2.74 20.32
C TYR A 257 -7.09 2.10 19.69
N TRP A 258 -7.93 1.44 20.50
CA TRP A 258 -9.14 0.71 20.05
C TRP A 258 -10.20 0.57 21.17
N ASP A 259 -10.19 1.47 22.15
CA ASP A 259 -11.19 1.44 23.22
C ASP A 259 -12.39 2.30 22.83
N ALA A 260 -13.57 1.67 22.79
CA ALA A 260 -14.81 2.23 22.21
C ALA A 260 -15.31 3.55 22.83
N GLU A 261 -14.79 3.92 24.01
CA GLU A 261 -15.20 5.15 24.68
C GLU A 261 -14.11 6.23 24.62
N THR A 262 -12.92 5.89 24.14
CA THR A 262 -11.75 6.77 24.11
C THR A 262 -11.11 6.94 22.73
N THR A 263 -11.42 6.09 21.75
CA THR A 263 -11.10 6.33 20.34
C THR A 263 -11.98 7.44 19.81
N ARG A 264 -11.61 8.67 20.12
CA ARG A 264 -12.38 9.87 19.86
C ARG A 264 -11.55 10.88 19.09
N ALA A 265 -12.19 11.79 18.36
CA ALA A 265 -11.52 12.85 17.62
C ALA A 265 -10.60 13.70 18.51
N SER A 266 -10.98 13.95 19.76
CA SER A 266 -10.15 14.68 20.75
C SER A 266 -8.84 13.95 21.07
N VAL A 267 -8.87 12.62 21.17
CA VAL A 267 -7.70 11.79 21.39
C VAL A 267 -6.89 11.68 20.10
N TYR A 268 -7.54 11.36 18.97
CA TYR A 268 -6.89 11.28 17.66
C TYR A 268 -6.08 12.53 17.34
N ARG A 269 -6.67 13.71 17.52
CA ARG A 269 -6.00 15.02 17.38
C ARG A 269 -4.73 15.12 18.22
N THR A 270 -4.81 14.76 19.49
CA THR A 270 -3.66 14.79 20.40
C THR A 270 -2.58 13.76 20.03
N LYS A 271 -2.97 12.61 19.47
CA LYS A 271 -2.02 11.57 19.02
C LYS A 271 -1.37 11.91 17.68
N LEU A 272 -2.08 12.60 16.79
CA LEU A 272 -1.50 13.13 15.57
C LEU A 272 -0.44 14.20 15.84
N ASP A 273 -0.51 14.94 16.94
CA ASP A 273 0.54 15.90 17.37
C ASP A 273 1.84 15.23 17.83
N THR A 274 1.84 13.91 18.07
CA THR A 274 3.09 13.19 18.36
C THR A 274 3.83 12.85 17.08
N THR A 275 5.15 12.69 17.14
CA THR A 275 5.95 12.33 15.97
C THR A 275 5.83 10.82 15.67
N GLN A 276 5.37 10.48 14.46
CA GLN A 276 5.34 9.11 13.93
C GLN A 276 5.64 9.11 12.44
N ALA A 277 6.17 8.03 11.90
CA ALA A 277 6.40 7.93 10.46
C ALA A 277 5.11 7.56 9.71
N TRP A 278 4.21 6.83 10.36
CA TRP A 278 3.02 6.23 9.76
C TRP A 278 1.78 6.38 10.64
N VAL A 279 0.62 6.56 10.01
CA VAL A 279 -0.69 6.52 10.67
C VAL A 279 -1.61 5.58 9.90
N SER A 280 -2.23 4.65 10.62
CA SER A 280 -3.34 3.83 10.13
C SER A 280 -4.57 4.16 10.97
N VAL A 281 -5.60 4.74 10.35
CA VAL A 281 -6.86 5.08 11.01
C VAL A 281 -8.01 4.31 10.37
N PHE A 282 -8.88 3.77 11.21
CA PHE A 282 -10.01 2.93 10.83
C PHE A 282 -11.26 3.57 11.43
N ALA A 283 -11.98 4.31 10.60
CA ALA A 283 -13.08 5.17 11.04
C ALA A 283 -14.08 5.38 9.90
N HIS A 284 -15.37 5.47 10.24
CA HIS A 284 -16.37 5.98 9.30
C HIS A 284 -16.00 7.40 8.89
N SER A 285 -16.19 7.73 7.61
CA SER A 285 -15.62 8.96 7.04
C SER A 285 -16.43 9.46 5.85
N TRP A 286 -16.06 10.64 5.40
CA TRP A 286 -16.44 11.25 4.13
C TRP A 286 -15.27 12.14 3.68
N PRO A 287 -15.27 12.75 2.49
CA PRO A 287 -14.13 13.57 2.03
C PRO A 287 -13.73 14.70 2.99
N GLY A 288 -14.67 15.19 3.81
CA GLY A 288 -14.45 16.29 4.74
C GLY A 288 -14.07 15.91 6.16
N GLY A 289 -13.96 14.62 6.52
CA GLY A 289 -13.56 14.23 7.88
C GLY A 289 -13.75 12.77 8.26
N HIS A 290 -13.29 12.46 9.47
CA HIS A 290 -13.54 11.21 10.18
C HIS A 290 -14.60 11.43 11.25
N GLN A 291 -15.44 10.42 11.46
CA GLN A 291 -16.37 10.32 12.57
C GLN A 291 -15.91 9.19 13.50
N PHE A 292 -15.88 9.49 14.79
CA PHE A 292 -15.60 8.51 15.83
C PHE A 292 -16.80 8.37 16.73
N ALA A 293 -17.21 7.13 16.97
CA ALA A 293 -18.32 6.81 17.85
C ALA A 293 -17.89 6.77 19.32
N TYR A 294 -18.84 7.07 20.23
CA TYR A 294 -18.67 6.92 21.67
C TYR A 294 -20.04 6.82 22.35
N ASN A 295 -20.05 6.64 23.67
CA ASN A 295 -21.26 6.43 24.47
C ASN A 295 -22.06 5.24 23.91
N SER A 296 -21.37 4.11 23.76
CA SER A 296 -21.89 2.87 23.18
C SER A 296 -22.53 3.08 21.79
N GLY A 297 -21.85 3.84 20.92
CA GLY A 297 -22.29 4.13 19.55
C GLY A 297 -23.45 5.12 19.42
N SER A 298 -23.92 5.71 20.52
CA SER A 298 -25.07 6.65 20.48
C SER A 298 -24.66 8.11 20.27
N SER A 299 -23.37 8.41 20.32
CA SER A 299 -22.82 9.75 20.15
C SER A 299 -21.61 9.72 19.24
N HIS A 300 -21.34 10.84 18.58
CA HIS A 300 -20.25 10.93 17.60
C HIS A 300 -19.47 12.22 17.79
N ASP A 301 -18.16 12.18 17.58
CA ASP A 301 -17.33 13.36 17.41
C ASP A 301 -16.49 13.27 16.13
N TYR A 302 -15.93 14.40 15.72
CA TYR A 302 -15.41 14.59 14.37
C TYR A 302 -14.00 15.15 14.37
N TYR A 303 -13.17 14.59 13.49
CA TYR A 303 -11.90 15.19 13.08
C TYR A 303 -12.03 15.60 11.62
N TYR A 304 -12.06 16.91 11.38
CA TYR A 304 -12.30 17.46 10.04
C TYR A 304 -11.04 17.39 9.19
N ALA A 305 -11.23 17.18 7.89
CA ALA A 305 -10.13 17.12 6.92
C ALA A 305 -9.25 18.38 6.94
N SER A 306 -9.85 19.56 7.15
CA SER A 306 -9.13 20.84 7.29
C SER A 306 -8.18 20.89 8.49
N GLU A 307 -8.32 19.99 9.47
CA GLU A 307 -7.43 19.92 10.60
C GLU A 307 -6.07 19.32 10.21
N TYR A 308 -5.99 18.44 9.19
CA TYR A 308 -4.68 17.96 8.70
C TYR A 308 -3.78 19.10 8.21
N THR A 309 -4.34 20.11 7.54
CA THR A 309 -3.57 21.27 7.08
C THR A 309 -3.32 22.29 8.18
N ALA A 310 -4.30 22.53 9.07
CA ALA A 310 -4.15 23.49 10.16
C ALA A 310 -3.25 23.00 11.31
N GLN A 311 -3.32 21.71 11.64
CA GLN A 311 -2.52 21.08 12.70
C GLN A 311 -1.10 20.77 12.22
N ASN A 312 -0.94 20.46 10.93
CA ASN A 312 0.33 20.05 10.33
C ASN A 312 1.00 18.86 11.07
N PRO A 313 0.32 17.69 11.15
CA PRO A 313 0.82 16.56 11.95
C PRO A 313 2.21 16.10 11.51
N PRO A 314 3.15 15.82 12.45
CA PRO A 314 4.45 15.22 12.17
C PRO A 314 4.32 13.73 11.81
N THR A 315 3.78 13.49 10.62
CA THR A 315 3.54 12.18 9.99
C THR A 315 3.84 12.24 8.49
N ASN A 316 4.59 11.27 7.96
CA ASN A 316 4.94 11.21 6.53
C ASN A 316 3.93 10.38 5.71
N PHE A 317 3.40 9.29 6.28
CA PHE A 317 2.59 8.32 5.53
C PHE A 317 1.30 7.96 6.24
N TYR A 318 0.25 7.70 5.45
CA TYR A 318 -1.08 7.39 5.95
C TYR A 318 -1.71 6.20 5.22
N ASN A 319 -2.39 5.34 5.97
CA ASN A 319 -3.36 4.37 5.45
C ASN A 319 -4.73 4.67 6.06
N PHE A 320 -5.67 5.08 5.21
CA PHE A 320 -7.01 5.49 5.58
C PHE A 320 -8.01 4.38 5.29
N PHE A 321 -8.33 3.57 6.31
CA PHE A 321 -9.50 2.70 6.30
C PHE A 321 -10.75 3.55 6.59
N ALA A 322 -11.13 4.35 5.59
CA ALA A 322 -12.06 5.48 5.72
C ALA A 322 -12.82 5.72 4.41
N CYS A 323 -14.16 5.65 4.45
CA CYS A 323 -15.03 5.92 3.30
C CYS A 323 -14.72 7.25 2.63
N SER A 324 -14.51 7.24 1.31
CA SER A 324 -14.42 8.41 0.44
C SER A 324 -13.41 9.47 0.86
N PHE A 325 -12.56 9.18 1.84
CA PHE A 325 -11.67 10.16 2.46
C PHE A 325 -10.55 10.61 1.49
N SER A 326 -10.28 9.79 0.48
CA SER A 326 -9.32 10.05 -0.60
C SER A 326 -9.99 10.35 -1.94
N ARG A 327 -11.28 10.77 -1.95
CA ARG A 327 -11.99 11.20 -3.18
C ARG A 327 -11.45 12.53 -3.69
N TYR A 328 -10.30 12.49 -4.34
CA TYR A 328 -9.53 13.66 -4.76
C TYR A 328 -10.24 14.55 -5.80
N THR A 329 -11.34 14.08 -6.39
CA THR A 329 -12.17 14.84 -7.34
C THR A 329 -13.14 15.81 -6.68
N GLU A 330 -13.24 15.81 -5.35
CA GLU A 330 -14.09 16.78 -4.65
C GLU A 330 -13.56 18.21 -4.89
N SER A 331 -14.46 19.12 -5.26
CA SER A 331 -14.21 20.53 -5.54
C SER A 331 -13.64 21.28 -4.33
N SER A 332 -13.99 20.85 -3.11
CA SER A 332 -13.39 21.33 -1.88
C SER A 332 -12.17 20.51 -1.44
N ASN A 333 -11.66 19.63 -2.29
CA ASN A 333 -10.65 18.61 -2.00
C ASN A 333 -11.10 17.58 -0.94
N CYS A 334 -10.34 16.50 -0.79
CA CYS A 334 -10.55 15.46 0.21
C CYS A 334 -9.56 15.55 1.39
N GLY A 335 -9.71 14.65 2.35
CA GLY A 335 -8.82 14.56 3.50
C GLY A 335 -7.49 13.87 3.21
N GLY A 336 -7.47 12.88 2.32
CA GLY A 336 -6.24 12.21 1.88
C GLY A 336 -5.24 13.20 1.26
N SER A 337 -5.68 14.02 0.31
CA SER A 337 -4.86 15.08 -0.29
C SER A 337 -4.44 16.15 0.74
N ARG A 338 -5.32 16.54 1.68
CA ARG A 338 -4.95 17.45 2.77
C ARG A 338 -3.86 16.90 3.70
N ALA A 339 -3.83 15.59 3.92
CA ALA A 339 -2.81 14.94 4.73
C ALA A 339 -1.41 15.00 4.10
N ILE A 340 -1.32 15.05 2.75
CA ILE A 340 -0.04 15.12 2.02
C ILE A 340 0.35 16.53 1.58
N PHE A 341 -0.61 17.47 1.46
CA PHE A 341 -0.34 18.87 1.12
C PHE A 341 -0.26 19.79 2.36
N ASN A 342 0.01 19.22 3.54
CA ASN A 342 0.35 20.00 4.73
C ASN A 342 1.71 20.74 4.56
N GLN A 343 2.04 21.58 5.54
CA GLN A 343 3.17 22.50 5.42
C GLN A 343 4.54 21.81 5.54
N ASP A 344 4.75 20.96 6.55
CA ASP A 344 6.08 20.45 6.89
C ASP A 344 6.26 18.93 6.69
N TYR A 345 5.18 18.14 6.73
CA TYR A 345 5.25 16.66 6.73
C TYR A 345 4.43 16.06 5.58
N GLY A 346 3.84 14.87 5.67
CA GLY A 346 2.89 14.36 4.68
C GLY A 346 3.45 14.16 3.26
N LEU A 347 3.61 12.90 2.87
CA LEU A 347 4.18 12.52 1.57
C LEU A 347 3.26 11.59 0.80
N CYS A 348 2.61 10.64 1.46
CA CYS A 348 1.70 9.74 0.76
C CYS A 348 0.54 9.29 1.65
N SER A 349 -0.63 9.13 1.05
CA SER A 349 -1.79 8.51 1.67
C SER A 349 -2.40 7.46 0.75
N ILE A 350 -2.76 6.32 1.33
CA ILE A 350 -3.57 5.28 0.69
C ILE A 350 -4.97 5.36 1.29
N GLY A 351 -6.01 5.32 0.45
CA GLY A 351 -7.40 5.31 0.93
C GLY A 351 -8.39 5.14 -0.21
N SER A 352 -9.67 5.33 0.08
CA SER A 352 -10.75 5.10 -0.88
C SER A 352 -11.43 6.38 -1.36
N THR A 353 -11.85 6.39 -2.62
CA THR A 353 -12.66 7.44 -3.27
C THR A 353 -14.18 7.20 -3.11
N LYS A 354 -14.58 6.07 -2.51
CA LYS A 354 -15.97 5.69 -2.23
C LYS A 354 -16.10 4.98 -0.88
N THR A 355 -17.29 4.45 -0.58
CA THR A 355 -17.49 3.49 0.51
C THR A 355 -16.60 2.25 0.33
N GLY A 356 -16.04 1.70 1.41
CA GLY A 356 -15.03 0.63 1.32
C GLY A 356 -13.60 1.17 1.45
N SER A 357 -12.62 0.27 1.59
CA SER A 357 -11.20 0.58 1.70
C SER A 357 -10.35 -0.70 1.59
N MET A 358 -9.07 -0.63 1.93
CA MET A 358 -8.13 -1.74 1.97
C MET A 358 -8.55 -2.78 3.01
N LEU A 359 -8.59 -4.05 2.62
CA LEU A 359 -8.58 -5.20 3.52
C LEU A 359 -7.35 -6.04 3.22
N ASP A 360 -7.17 -7.16 3.91
CA ASP A 360 -5.99 -8.02 3.72
C ASP A 360 -4.67 -7.24 3.84
N PHE A 361 -4.60 -6.39 4.87
CA PHE A 361 -3.50 -5.44 5.13
C PHE A 361 -2.13 -6.10 5.15
N GLU A 362 -2.03 -7.35 5.61
CA GLU A 362 -0.79 -8.11 5.64
C GLU A 362 -0.09 -8.13 4.27
N TYR A 363 -0.84 -8.20 3.17
CA TYR A 363 -0.26 -8.27 1.83
C TYR A 363 0.37 -6.95 1.43
N PHE A 364 -0.26 -5.83 1.78
CA PHE A 364 0.33 -4.51 1.55
C PHE A 364 1.56 -4.27 2.45
N TYR A 365 1.44 -4.51 3.75
CA TYR A 365 2.51 -4.23 4.71
C TYR A 365 3.69 -5.20 4.63
N ASN A 366 3.49 -6.46 4.22
CA ASN A 366 4.60 -7.39 3.96
C ASN A 366 5.51 -6.87 2.84
N TRP A 367 4.92 -6.36 1.76
CA TRP A 367 5.68 -5.78 0.66
C TRP A 367 6.46 -4.55 1.12
N LEU A 368 5.82 -3.62 1.83
CA LEU A 368 6.53 -2.45 2.38
C LEU A 368 7.65 -2.85 3.34
N GLY A 369 7.37 -3.73 4.31
CA GLY A 369 8.35 -4.24 5.28
C GLY A 369 9.55 -4.93 4.62
N SER A 370 9.40 -5.43 3.39
CA SER A 370 10.48 -6.02 2.59
C SER A 370 11.41 -5.02 1.90
N GLY A 371 11.13 -3.71 2.02
CA GLY A 371 11.95 -2.66 1.41
C GLY A 371 11.47 -2.16 0.05
N THR A 372 10.21 -2.40 -0.33
CA THR A 372 9.68 -1.93 -1.62
C THR A 372 9.05 -0.53 -1.51
N ASN A 373 8.81 0.11 -2.66
CA ASN A 373 8.15 1.41 -2.71
C ASN A 373 6.63 1.28 -2.53
N LEU A 374 5.96 2.38 -2.19
CA LEU A 374 4.52 2.41 -1.91
C LEU A 374 3.68 1.92 -3.09
N GLY A 375 4.02 2.33 -4.30
CA GLY A 375 3.31 1.95 -5.52
C GLY A 375 3.39 0.45 -5.79
N LYS A 376 4.57 -0.15 -5.66
CA LYS A 376 4.78 -1.58 -5.84
C LYS A 376 4.00 -2.38 -4.81
N ALA A 377 4.05 -1.98 -3.53
CA ALA A 377 3.25 -2.65 -2.50
C ALA A 377 1.74 -2.54 -2.78
N PHE A 378 1.28 -1.37 -3.23
CA PHE A 378 -0.12 -1.14 -3.58
C PHE A 378 -0.58 -1.99 -4.77
N LYS A 379 0.25 -2.08 -5.82
CA LYS A 379 0.02 -2.94 -6.98
C LYS A 379 -0.07 -4.41 -6.58
N GLU A 380 0.90 -4.90 -5.83
CA GLU A 380 0.94 -6.31 -5.45
C GLU A 380 -0.19 -6.68 -4.46
N TRP A 381 -0.63 -5.72 -3.64
CA TRP A 381 -1.86 -5.88 -2.86
C TRP A 381 -3.07 -6.04 -3.79
N PHE A 382 -3.24 -5.20 -4.80
CA PHE A 382 -4.32 -5.37 -5.78
C PHE A 382 -4.21 -6.69 -6.57
N THR A 383 -3.00 -7.09 -6.98
CA THR A 383 -2.75 -8.39 -7.60
C THR A 383 -3.23 -9.53 -6.70
N HIS A 384 -3.03 -9.44 -5.39
CA HIS A 384 -3.57 -10.41 -4.45
C HIS A 384 -5.09 -10.41 -4.41
N ILE A 385 -5.73 -9.24 -4.30
CA ILE A 385 -7.19 -9.09 -4.26
C ILE A 385 -7.86 -9.73 -5.49
N VAL A 386 -7.27 -9.59 -6.68
CA VAL A 386 -7.89 -10.06 -7.94
C VAL A 386 -7.41 -11.44 -8.40
N GLN A 387 -6.54 -12.11 -7.64
CA GLN A 387 -5.82 -13.32 -8.08
C GLN A 387 -6.74 -14.49 -8.46
N ASP A 388 -7.92 -14.57 -7.83
CA ASP A 388 -8.91 -15.63 -8.01
C ASP A 388 -10.17 -15.13 -8.78
N GLY A 389 -10.03 -14.00 -9.48
CA GLY A 389 -11.14 -13.21 -10.00
C GLY A 389 -11.53 -12.09 -9.04
N VAL A 390 -12.59 -11.35 -9.39
CA VAL A 390 -13.16 -10.31 -8.52
C VAL A 390 -14.61 -10.63 -8.23
N THR A 391 -14.91 -10.92 -6.96
CA THR A 391 -16.27 -11.04 -6.46
C THR A 391 -16.93 -9.66 -6.39
N PHE A 392 -18.27 -9.63 -6.31
CA PHE A 392 -18.98 -8.36 -6.18
C PHE A 392 -18.58 -7.60 -4.89
N ASP A 393 -18.32 -8.32 -3.79
CA ASP A 393 -17.89 -7.71 -2.53
C ASP A 393 -16.50 -7.10 -2.66
N GLU A 394 -15.54 -7.80 -3.27
CA GLU A 394 -14.18 -7.27 -3.53
C GLU A 394 -14.23 -6.03 -4.43
N LEU A 395 -15.08 -6.04 -5.47
CA LEU A 395 -15.32 -4.88 -6.32
C LEU A 395 -15.82 -3.70 -5.48
N CYS A 396 -16.86 -3.92 -4.66
CA CYS A 396 -17.44 -2.89 -3.80
C CYS A 396 -16.43 -2.35 -2.79
N TRP A 397 -15.58 -3.21 -2.20
CA TRP A 397 -14.59 -2.79 -1.22
C TRP A 397 -13.40 -2.03 -1.82
N HIS A 398 -12.90 -2.44 -2.99
CA HIS A 398 -11.54 -2.11 -3.40
C HIS A 398 -11.40 -1.23 -4.64
N TYR A 399 -12.40 -1.14 -5.52
CA TYR A 399 -12.23 -0.40 -6.79
C TYR A 399 -12.09 1.12 -6.60
N GLY A 400 -12.46 1.64 -5.42
CA GLY A 400 -12.21 3.03 -5.04
C GLY A 400 -10.81 3.31 -4.50
N MET A 401 -9.96 2.29 -4.33
CA MET A 401 -8.65 2.48 -3.70
C MET A 401 -7.73 3.31 -4.58
N THR A 402 -7.06 4.28 -3.95
CA THR A 402 -6.11 5.19 -4.61
C THR A 402 -4.90 5.45 -3.71
N LEU A 403 -3.79 5.79 -4.36
CA LEU A 403 -2.55 6.25 -3.73
C LEU A 403 -2.33 7.71 -4.13
N LEU A 404 -2.43 8.60 -3.15
CA LEU A 404 -2.17 10.03 -3.32
C LEU A 404 -0.78 10.35 -2.79
N GLY A 405 0.08 10.92 -3.63
CA GLY A 405 1.49 11.16 -3.33
C GLY A 405 2.44 10.51 -4.32
N ASP A 406 3.73 10.64 -4.04
CA ASP A 406 4.82 10.01 -4.79
C ASP A 406 4.86 8.51 -4.46
N CYS A 407 4.39 7.70 -5.41
CA CYS A 407 4.35 6.25 -5.29
C CYS A 407 5.73 5.57 -5.29
N PHE A 408 6.80 6.26 -5.66
CA PHE A 408 8.17 5.72 -5.70
C PHE A 408 8.87 5.78 -4.35
N LEU A 409 8.27 6.46 -3.37
CA LEU A 409 8.84 6.55 -2.03
C LEU A 409 8.87 5.18 -1.33
N ILE A 410 10.00 4.90 -0.68
CA ILE A 410 10.21 3.75 0.17
C ILE A 410 10.19 4.25 1.63
N PRO A 411 9.19 3.86 2.44
CA PRO A 411 9.19 4.15 3.87
C PRO A 411 10.52 3.73 4.51
N LYS A 412 10.95 4.41 5.57
CA LYS A 412 12.22 4.13 6.26
C LYS A 412 11.94 3.60 7.65
N GLY A 413 12.84 2.76 8.18
CA GLY A 413 12.66 2.16 9.51
C GLY A 413 12.02 0.78 9.50
N HIS A 414 12.09 0.11 8.35
CA HIS A 414 11.75 -1.31 8.24
C HIS A 414 12.49 -2.13 9.29
N ASN A 415 11.92 -3.30 9.61
CA ASN A 415 12.43 -4.24 10.58
C ASN A 415 13.82 -4.80 10.16
N THR A 416 14.86 -3.99 10.31
CA THR A 416 16.24 -4.34 9.95
C THR A 416 16.97 -5.11 11.06
N ALA A 417 16.30 -5.30 12.21
CA ALA A 417 16.87 -5.91 13.40
C ALA A 417 16.37 -7.35 13.58
N VAL A 418 17.26 -8.31 13.34
CA VAL A 418 17.15 -9.64 13.94
C VAL A 418 17.58 -9.50 15.41
N LYS A 419 16.63 -9.40 16.34
CA LYS A 419 16.94 -9.39 17.78
C LYS A 419 17.75 -10.65 18.13
N GLU A 420 19.04 -10.51 18.44
CA GLU A 420 19.79 -11.58 19.10
C GLU A 420 19.10 -11.82 20.45
N SER A 421 18.61 -13.05 20.67
CA SER A 421 18.21 -13.41 22.03
C SER A 421 19.46 -13.33 22.89
N GLU A 422 19.39 -12.69 24.07
CA GLU A 422 20.46 -12.75 25.06
C GLU A 422 20.93 -14.20 25.18
N SER A 423 22.25 -14.37 25.17
CA SER A 423 22.92 -15.65 25.07
C SER A 423 22.48 -16.61 26.18
N GLU A 424 21.43 -17.39 25.92
CA GLU A 424 21.34 -18.73 26.50
C GLU A 424 22.55 -19.49 25.93
N ASN A 425 23.45 -19.85 26.85
CA ASN A 425 24.60 -20.73 26.68
C ASN A 425 24.50 -21.59 25.40
N PRO A 426 25.49 -21.64 24.48
CA PRO A 426 25.39 -22.39 23.21
C PRO A 426 24.91 -23.85 23.35
N ALA A 427 25.06 -24.44 24.55
CA ALA A 427 24.58 -25.76 24.93
C ALA A 427 23.06 -25.88 25.19
N SER A 428 22.31 -24.78 25.29
CA SER A 428 20.85 -24.74 25.52
C SER A 428 20.06 -24.11 24.37
N ALA A 429 20.71 -23.85 23.23
CA ALA A 429 20.05 -23.32 22.05
C ALA A 429 18.92 -24.27 21.58
N PRO A 430 17.72 -23.75 21.25
CA PRO A 430 16.57 -24.59 20.91
C PRO A 430 16.73 -25.30 19.55
N PHE A 431 17.78 -24.97 18.78
CA PHE A 431 18.15 -25.67 17.57
C PHE A 431 19.67 -25.71 17.37
N THR A 432 20.12 -26.69 16.57
CA THR A 432 21.50 -26.83 16.09
C THR A 432 21.51 -26.76 14.57
N LEU A 433 22.35 -25.90 14.02
CA LEU A 433 22.64 -25.83 12.59
C LEU A 433 23.65 -26.92 12.22
N LEU A 434 23.30 -27.79 11.27
CA LEU A 434 24.15 -28.94 10.92
C LEU A 434 25.45 -28.56 10.20
N LYS A 435 25.44 -27.44 9.47
CA LYS A 435 26.60 -26.98 8.70
C LYS A 435 26.60 -25.46 8.58
N ASN A 436 27.76 -24.85 8.79
CA ASN A 436 28.03 -23.43 8.53
C ASN A 436 29.53 -23.28 8.23
N PRO A 437 29.96 -22.81 7.04
CA PRO A 437 29.16 -22.29 5.92
C PRO A 437 28.24 -23.32 5.24
N ILE A 438 27.07 -22.87 4.77
CA ILE A 438 26.10 -23.69 4.03
C ILE A 438 26.44 -23.72 2.53
N PRO A 439 26.32 -24.88 1.85
CA PRO A 439 26.35 -24.97 0.39
C PRO A 439 24.99 -24.50 -0.12
N ASP A 440 24.02 -25.38 -0.39
CA ASP A 440 22.72 -24.98 -0.96
C ASP A 440 21.52 -25.23 -0.03
N LEU A 441 21.75 -25.87 1.12
CA LEU A 441 20.70 -26.34 2.01
C LEU A 441 20.99 -25.92 3.45
N ILE A 442 20.10 -25.14 4.04
CA ILE A 442 20.06 -24.97 5.49
C ILE A 442 19.42 -26.22 6.09
N GLN A 443 20.12 -26.84 7.05
CA GLN A 443 19.60 -27.98 7.80
C GLN A 443 19.71 -27.77 9.30
N LEU A 444 18.60 -28.00 9.99
CA LEU A 444 18.46 -27.72 11.41
C LEU A 444 17.99 -28.99 12.14
N ASN A 445 18.58 -29.24 13.30
CA ASN A 445 18.03 -30.15 14.30
C ASN A 445 17.41 -29.33 15.43
N LEU A 446 16.23 -29.71 15.90
CA LEU A 446 15.51 -29.00 16.94
C LEU A 446 14.72 -29.99 17.77
N ARG A 447 14.74 -29.77 19.09
CA ARG A 447 14.00 -30.58 20.05
C ARG A 447 12.80 -29.78 20.53
N ILE A 448 11.62 -30.37 20.39
CA ILE A 448 10.35 -29.72 20.68
C ILE A 448 9.67 -30.47 21.84
N ASP A 449 9.21 -29.76 22.86
CA ASP A 449 8.63 -30.40 24.07
C ASP A 449 7.17 -30.83 23.88
N ASN A 450 6.38 -30.05 23.13
CA ASN A 450 4.97 -30.30 22.81
C ASN A 450 4.71 -29.96 21.34
N ILE A 451 3.64 -30.49 20.73
CA ILE A 451 3.29 -30.10 19.36
C ILE A 451 3.21 -28.57 19.25
N THR A 452 4.10 -27.98 18.46
CA THR A 452 4.32 -26.52 18.43
C THR A 452 4.58 -26.08 17.00
N GLU A 453 4.06 -24.91 16.64
CA GLU A 453 4.41 -24.23 15.40
C GLU A 453 5.81 -23.62 15.51
N VAL A 454 6.65 -23.92 14.52
CA VAL A 454 7.99 -23.38 14.38
C VAL A 454 8.07 -22.52 13.14
N LYS A 455 8.33 -21.23 13.31
CA LYS A 455 8.55 -20.28 12.20
C LYS A 455 10.04 -20.09 12.00
N ILE A 456 10.48 -20.11 10.76
CA ILE A 456 11.86 -19.92 10.37
C ILE A 456 11.93 -18.78 9.36
N THR A 457 12.80 -17.81 9.63
CA THR A 457 13.04 -16.68 8.73
C THR A 457 14.53 -16.51 8.48
N VAL A 458 14.94 -16.28 7.24
CA VAL A 458 16.33 -15.97 6.88
C VAL A 458 16.40 -14.53 6.40
N PHE A 459 17.23 -13.74 7.07
CA PHE A 459 17.45 -12.33 6.75
C PHE A 459 18.85 -12.13 6.15
N ASP A 460 19.03 -11.18 5.24
CA ASP A 460 20.36 -10.72 4.86
C ASP A 460 20.95 -9.72 5.88
N CYS A 461 22.14 -9.19 5.61
CA CYS A 461 22.81 -8.23 6.48
C CYS A 461 22.17 -6.83 6.51
N THR A 462 21.23 -6.54 5.60
CA THR A 462 20.40 -5.33 5.64
C THR A 462 19.11 -5.55 6.45
N GLY A 463 18.88 -6.78 6.91
CA GLY A 463 17.68 -7.18 7.65
C GLY A 463 16.48 -7.50 6.76
N ARG A 464 16.66 -7.57 5.44
CA ARG A 464 15.60 -8.01 4.51
C ARG A 464 15.41 -9.52 4.62
N ALA A 465 14.17 -9.96 4.78
CA ALA A 465 13.83 -11.38 4.77
C ALA A 465 13.89 -11.96 3.35
N HIS A 466 14.58 -13.09 3.18
CA HIS A 466 14.68 -13.83 1.92
C HIS A 466 13.93 -15.16 1.94
N ILE A 467 13.78 -15.77 3.12
CA ILE A 467 13.08 -17.05 3.27
C ILE A 467 12.18 -16.96 4.49
N PHE A 468 10.94 -17.44 4.35
CA PHE A 468 9.98 -17.63 5.43
C PHE A 468 9.41 -19.04 5.33
N SER A 469 9.40 -19.79 6.42
CA SER A 469 8.90 -21.17 6.45
C SER A 469 8.29 -21.51 7.80
N THR A 470 7.09 -22.06 7.79
CA THR A 470 6.38 -22.47 9.00
C THR A 470 6.20 -23.98 9.03
N TYR A 471 6.45 -24.60 10.18
CA TYR A 471 6.35 -26.05 10.38
C TYR A 471 5.60 -26.37 11.67
N THR A 472 4.58 -27.22 11.59
CA THR A 472 3.97 -27.82 12.78
C THR A 472 4.76 -29.09 13.13
N LEU A 473 5.47 -29.07 14.25
CA LEU A 473 6.36 -30.16 14.63
C LEU A 473 5.81 -30.93 15.83
N ASN A 474 5.97 -32.25 15.79
CA ASN A 474 5.63 -33.11 16.91
C ASN A 474 6.66 -33.00 18.04
N ALA A 475 6.23 -33.34 19.26
CA ALA A 475 7.15 -33.46 20.39
C ALA A 475 8.27 -34.47 20.08
N GLY A 476 9.51 -34.12 20.43
CA GLY A 476 10.72 -34.90 20.18
C GLY A 476 11.74 -34.20 19.27
N GLU A 477 12.68 -34.99 18.75
CA GLU A 477 13.73 -34.53 17.84
C GLU A 477 13.18 -34.39 16.41
N ASN A 478 13.34 -33.22 15.82
CA ASN A 478 12.90 -32.90 14.48
C ASN A 478 14.07 -32.40 13.64
N ARG A 479 14.03 -32.71 12.34
CA ARG A 479 15.00 -32.23 11.36
C ARG A 479 14.30 -31.46 10.26
N ILE A 480 14.70 -30.21 10.06
CA ILE A 480 14.19 -29.33 9.00
C ILE A 480 15.27 -29.17 7.93
N SER A 481 14.84 -29.11 6.67
CA SER A 481 15.70 -28.83 5.52
C SER A 481 15.03 -27.80 4.61
N ILE A 482 15.66 -26.64 4.45
CA ILE A 482 15.12 -25.48 3.74
C ILE A 482 15.82 -25.38 2.39
N LYS A 483 15.18 -25.89 1.32
CA LYS A 483 15.84 -26.02 -0.01
C LYS A 483 15.92 -24.71 -0.75
N GLU A 484 15.05 -23.77 -0.40
CA GLU A 484 14.95 -22.41 -0.92
C GLU A 484 16.27 -21.65 -0.69
N SER A 485 17.08 -22.05 0.30
CA SER A 485 18.40 -21.47 0.54
C SER A 485 19.39 -21.63 -0.61
N GLY A 486 19.13 -22.55 -1.55
CA GLY A 486 19.96 -22.70 -2.75
C GLY A 486 19.85 -21.51 -3.70
N LYS A 487 18.80 -20.69 -3.58
CA LYS A 487 18.61 -19.47 -4.37
C LYS A 487 19.28 -18.24 -3.76
N LEU A 488 19.76 -18.34 -2.52
CA LEU A 488 20.45 -17.23 -1.86
C LEU A 488 21.81 -16.97 -2.53
N PRO A 489 22.12 -15.72 -2.88
CA PRO A 489 23.48 -15.33 -3.24
C PRO A 489 24.52 -15.69 -2.17
N ALA A 490 25.78 -15.82 -2.56
CA ALA A 490 26.87 -15.97 -1.60
C ALA A 490 26.92 -14.74 -0.68
N GLY A 491 26.98 -14.95 0.64
CA GLY A 491 26.83 -13.85 1.59
C GLY A 491 26.66 -14.27 3.05
N ILE A 492 26.48 -13.26 3.91
CA ILE A 492 26.16 -13.45 5.33
C ILE A 492 24.67 -13.22 5.52
N TYR A 493 24.04 -14.17 6.20
CA TYR A 493 22.62 -14.13 6.54
C TYR A 493 22.42 -14.41 8.03
N PHE A 494 21.23 -14.10 8.53
CA PHE A 494 20.78 -14.37 9.88
C PHE A 494 19.54 -15.24 9.84
N LEU A 495 19.65 -16.44 10.39
CA LEU A 495 18.55 -17.36 10.58
C LEU A 495 17.86 -17.03 11.91
N LYS A 496 16.57 -16.75 11.88
CA LYS A 496 15.68 -16.66 13.04
C LYS A 496 14.79 -17.89 13.08
N VAL A 497 14.64 -18.48 14.26
CA VAL A 497 13.75 -19.61 14.54
C VAL A 497 12.89 -19.26 15.74
N ASP A 498 11.58 -19.13 15.51
CA ASP A 498 10.57 -18.93 16.54
C ASP A 498 9.90 -20.28 16.86
N ILE A 499 9.92 -20.69 18.13
CA ILE A 499 9.33 -21.93 18.65
C ILE A 499 8.36 -21.55 19.76
N GLY A 500 7.06 -21.46 19.45
CA GLY A 500 6.08 -20.90 20.37
C GLY A 500 6.49 -19.48 20.81
N ASN A 501 6.69 -19.27 22.11
CA ASN A 501 7.10 -17.96 22.68
C ASN A 501 8.62 -17.77 22.75
N ARG A 502 9.43 -18.71 22.25
CA ARG A 502 10.90 -18.63 22.28
C ARG A 502 11.43 -18.27 20.89
N THR A 503 12.30 -17.28 20.82
CA THR A 503 13.02 -16.91 19.59
C THR A 503 14.49 -17.20 19.76
N ALA A 504 15.12 -17.78 18.74
CA ALA A 504 16.57 -17.95 18.68
C ALA A 504 17.10 -17.57 17.31
N THR A 505 18.30 -17.01 17.27
CA THR A 505 18.93 -16.53 16.04
C THR A 505 20.34 -17.08 15.87
N ARG A 506 20.76 -17.28 14.62
CA ARG A 506 22.10 -17.75 14.25
C ARG A 506 22.56 -17.11 12.95
N LYS A 507 23.79 -16.62 12.95
CA LYS A 507 24.49 -16.23 11.72
C LYS A 507 24.78 -17.45 10.85
N ILE A 508 24.50 -17.36 9.56
CA ILE A 508 24.85 -18.35 8.55
C ILE A 508 25.68 -17.70 7.43
N VAL A 509 26.61 -18.45 6.86
CA VAL A 509 27.43 -18.03 5.72
C VAL A 509 27.07 -18.90 4.53
N LYS A 510 26.53 -18.30 3.46
CA LYS A 510 26.27 -18.97 2.18
C LYS A 510 27.50 -18.87 1.30
N LEU A 511 28.00 -20.03 0.85
CA LEU A 511 29.11 -20.12 -0.11
C LEU A 511 28.65 -19.87 -1.54
#